data_AF-A0AA43HWX4-F1
#
_entry.id   AF-A0AA43HWX4-F1
#
_cell.length_a   1.000
_cell.length_b   1.000
_cell.length_c   1.000
_cell.angle_alpha   90.00
_cell.angle_beta   90.00
_cell.angle_gamma   90.00
#
_symmetry.space_group_name_H-M   'P 1'
#
loop_
_entity.id
_entity.type
_entity.pdbx_description
1 polymer ?
#
loop_
_entity_poly.entity_id
_entity_poly.type
_entity_poly.pdbx_seq_one_letter_code
_entity_poly.pdbx_strand_id
1 'polypeptide(L)'
;MIEQPSFKLEIDIAYPLIYIGKKYFNSLKTLNQWLKRNESVSIFGHRKYILTDSGYQRFHIFGNTIVPLSELQQIVQQIEKSEKENVEFAEMLKNQSIQIAKSEE
;
A
#
# COMPACT_ATOMS: atom_id res chain seq x y z
N MET A 1 -6.10 -30.97 5.73
CA MET A 1 -5.53 -29.81 5.01
C MET A 1 -5.60 -28.63 5.95
N ILE A 2 -4.48 -27.94 6.19
CA ILE A 2 -4.48 -26.75 7.05
C ILE A 2 -5.02 -25.59 6.21
N GLU A 3 -6.23 -25.12 6.51
CA GLU A 3 -6.78 -23.93 5.87
C GLU A 3 -5.86 -22.74 6.13
N GLN A 4 -5.38 -22.11 5.06
CA GLN A 4 -4.59 -20.89 5.22
C GLN A 4 -5.52 -19.77 5.70
N PRO A 5 -5.16 -19.03 6.76
CA PRO A 5 -6.01 -17.96 7.27
C PRO A 5 -6.13 -16.84 6.23
N SER A 6 -7.35 -16.42 5.91
CA SER A 6 -7.60 -15.36 4.91
C SER A 6 -6.97 -14.01 5.28
N PHE A 7 -6.63 -13.81 6.56
CA PHE A 7 -6.01 -12.60 7.07
C PHE A 7 -4.78 -12.95 7.91
N LYS A 8 -3.72 -12.16 7.73
CA LYS A 8 -2.48 -12.25 8.50
C LYS A 8 -2.06 -10.86 8.96
N LEU A 9 -1.77 -10.73 10.23
CA LEU A 9 -1.20 -9.52 10.82
C LEU A 9 0.22 -9.79 11.29
N GLU A 10 1.16 -8.92 10.90
CA GLU A 10 2.51 -8.88 11.48
C GLU A 10 2.63 -7.64 12.36
N ILE A 11 3.19 -7.79 13.56
CA ILE A 11 3.46 -6.69 14.48
C ILE A 11 4.97 -6.58 14.65
N ASP A 12 5.47 -5.35 14.59
CA ASP A 12 6.85 -5.02 14.93
C ASP A 12 6.90 -4.56 16.39
N ILE A 13 7.53 -5.40 17.20
CA ILE A 13 7.63 -5.30 18.65
C ILE A 13 9.08 -4.96 19.00
N ALA A 14 9.31 -3.96 19.85
CA ALA A 14 10.56 -3.90 20.62
C ALA A 14 10.29 -4.26 22.08
N TYR A 15 11.01 -5.27 22.53
CA TYR A 15 11.11 -5.63 23.94
C TYR A 15 12.21 -4.78 24.59
N PRO A 16 12.26 -4.60 25.92
CA PRO A 16 13.35 -3.90 26.61
C PRO A 16 14.76 -4.50 26.40
N LEU A 17 14.90 -5.56 25.61
CA LEU A 17 16.15 -6.07 25.04
C LEU A 17 15.95 -6.21 23.53
N ILE A 18 16.91 -5.74 22.73
CA ILE A 18 16.90 -5.66 21.26
C ILE A 18 16.49 -7.02 20.64
N TYR A 19 15.20 -7.24 20.44
CA TYR A 19 14.64 -8.44 19.81
C TYR A 19 13.47 -8.01 18.92
N ILE A 20 13.59 -8.29 17.63
CA ILE A 20 12.53 -8.08 16.64
C ILE A 20 11.90 -9.44 16.36
N GLY A 21 10.70 -9.67 16.88
CA GLY A 21 9.93 -10.89 16.66
C GLY A 21 8.72 -10.66 15.75
N LYS A 22 8.45 -11.59 14.83
CA LYS A 22 7.20 -11.60 14.04
C LYS A 22 6.16 -12.47 14.73
N LYS A 23 5.00 -11.90 15.05
CA LYS A 23 3.84 -12.65 15.59
C LYS A 23 2.64 -12.52 14.66
N TYR A 24 1.99 -13.66 14.40
CA TYR A 24 0.85 -13.76 13.50
C TYR A 24 -0.46 -13.89 14.27
N PHE A 25 -1.50 -13.20 13.79
CA PHE A 25 -2.84 -13.25 14.36
C PHE A 25 -3.87 -13.50 13.26
N ASN A 26 -4.82 -14.38 13.56
CA ASN A 26 -5.89 -14.75 12.63
C ASN A 26 -7.12 -13.82 12.75
N SER A 27 -7.19 -12.93 13.75
CA SER A 27 -8.25 -11.92 13.86
C SER A 27 -7.80 -10.69 14.66
N LEU A 28 -8.52 -9.58 14.47
CA LEU A 28 -8.32 -8.35 15.28
C LEU A 28 -8.65 -8.57 16.76
N LYS A 29 -9.57 -9.50 17.08
CA LYS A 29 -9.92 -9.83 18.46
C LYS A 29 -8.75 -10.48 19.21
N THR A 30 -8.08 -11.45 18.59
CA THR A 30 -6.95 -12.15 19.20
C THR A 30 -5.73 -11.24 19.35
N LEU A 31 -5.53 -10.32 18.40
CA LEU A 31 -4.58 -9.20 18.55
C LEU A 31 -4.88 -8.38 19.81
N ASN A 32 -6.08 -7.80 19.92
CA ASN A 32 -6.43 -6.90 21.01
C ASN A 32 -6.30 -7.57 22.38
N GLN A 33 -6.66 -8.86 22.46
CA GLN A 33 -6.47 -9.64 23.67
C GLN A 33 -4.98 -9.87 23.99
N TRP A 34 -4.15 -10.11 22.99
CA TRP A 34 -2.70 -10.25 23.19
C TRP A 34 -2.06 -8.94 23.61
N LEU A 35 -2.42 -7.81 23.01
CA LEU A 35 -1.96 -6.47 23.40
C LEU A 35 -2.20 -6.17 24.87
N LYS A 36 -3.43 -6.41 25.36
CA LYS A 36 -3.79 -6.23 26.77
C LYS A 36 -2.98 -7.08 27.73
N ARG A 37 -2.46 -8.22 27.28
CA ARG A 37 -1.65 -9.13 28.11
C ARG A 37 -0.16 -8.80 28.07
N ASN A 38 0.27 -7.94 27.15
CA ASN A 38 1.68 -7.67 26.86
C ASN A 38 1.93 -6.16 26.94
N GLU A 39 1.54 -5.54 28.06
CA GLU A 39 1.70 -4.10 28.32
C GLU A 39 3.17 -3.64 28.34
N SER A 40 4.11 -4.57 28.53
CA SER A 40 5.56 -4.33 28.50
C SER A 40 6.16 -4.22 27.10
N VAL A 41 5.34 -4.35 26.06
CA VAL A 41 5.80 -4.39 24.67
C VAL A 41 5.52 -3.07 23.98
N SER A 42 6.59 -2.37 23.59
CA SER A 42 6.48 -1.20 22.71
C SER A 42 6.26 -1.68 21.27
N ILE A 43 5.14 -1.30 20.67
CA ILE A 43 4.79 -1.65 19.30
C ILE A 43 5.08 -0.46 18.40
N PHE A 44 5.95 -0.66 17.41
CA PHE A 44 6.40 0.39 16.51
C PHE A 44 5.73 0.32 15.15
N GLY A 45 5.08 -0.80 14.81
CA GLY A 45 4.43 -0.96 13.54
C GLY A 45 3.50 -2.17 13.48
N HIS A 46 2.53 -2.10 12.57
CA HIS A 46 1.68 -3.24 12.24
C HIS A 46 1.51 -3.32 10.71
N ARG A 47 1.57 -4.53 10.17
CA ARG A 47 1.44 -4.82 8.73
C ARG A 47 0.31 -5.82 8.53
N LYS A 48 -0.72 -5.40 7.78
CA LYS A 48 -1.92 -6.19 7.49
C LYS A 48 -1.76 -6.86 6.14
N TYR A 49 -2.09 -8.15 6.06
CA TYR A 49 -2.02 -8.97 4.86
C TYR A 49 -3.34 -9.70 4.65
N ILE A 50 -3.73 -9.83 3.38
CA ILE A 50 -4.85 -10.64 2.92
C ILE A 50 -4.30 -11.74 2.02
N LEU A 51 -4.90 -12.93 2.10
CA LEU A 51 -4.57 -14.01 1.18
C LEU A 51 -5.24 -13.76 -0.17
N THR A 52 -4.44 -13.68 -1.23
CA THR A 52 -4.88 -13.62 -2.62
C THR A 52 -4.45 -14.88 -3.36
N ASP A 53 -4.85 -15.04 -4.62
CA ASP A 53 -4.44 -16.16 -5.48
C ASP A 53 -2.91 -16.24 -5.66
N SER A 54 -2.22 -15.11 -5.50
CA SER A 54 -0.75 -14.99 -5.59
C SER A 54 -0.06 -15.03 -4.22
N GLY A 55 -0.79 -15.32 -3.14
CA GLY A 55 -0.28 -15.44 -1.78
C GLY A 55 -0.66 -14.25 -0.88
N TYR A 56 0.07 -14.07 0.23
CA TYR A 56 -0.22 -12.98 1.16
C TYR A 56 0.25 -11.63 0.61
N GLN A 57 -0.70 -10.73 0.39
CA GLN A 57 -0.43 -9.37 -0.05
C GLN A 57 -0.81 -8.37 1.03
N ARG A 58 -0.04 -7.29 1.14
CA ARG A 58 -0.42 -6.16 2.00
C ARG A 58 -1.65 -5.49 1.43
N PHE A 59 -2.53 -4.99 2.29
CA PHE A 59 -3.70 -4.22 1.87
C PHE A 59 -3.94 -2.98 2.73
N HIS A 60 -4.75 -2.07 2.21
CA HIS A 60 -5.34 -0.95 2.93
C HIS A 60 -6.87 -1.05 2.88
N ILE A 61 -7.56 -0.43 3.83
CA ILE A 61 -9.03 -0.40 3.86
C ILE A 61 -9.48 1.01 3.52
N PHE A 62 -10.28 1.16 2.47
CA PHE A 62 -10.95 2.41 2.11
C PHE A 62 -12.45 2.26 2.32
N GLY A 63 -12.99 2.94 3.34
CA GLY A 63 -14.38 2.74 3.76
C GLY A 63 -14.62 1.27 4.14
N ASN A 64 -15.40 0.57 3.31
CA ASN A 64 -15.73 -0.84 3.50
C ASN A 64 -14.98 -1.78 2.52
N THR A 65 -14.07 -1.23 1.71
CA THR A 65 -13.37 -1.98 0.66
C THR A 65 -11.94 -2.30 1.09
N ILE A 66 -11.54 -3.57 0.95
CA ILE A 66 -10.16 -4.01 1.10
C ILE A 66 -9.46 -3.85 -0.25
N VAL A 67 -8.38 -3.09 -0.29
CA VAL A 67 -7.61 -2.86 -1.52
C VAL A 67 -6.16 -3.32 -1.33
N PRO A 68 -5.70 -4.34 -2.07
CA PRO A 68 -4.30 -4.75 -2.10
C PRO A 68 -3.37 -3.60 -2.50
N LEU A 69 -2.19 -3.53 -1.88
CA LEU A 69 -1.21 -2.48 -2.18
C LEU A 69 -0.70 -2.57 -3.62
N SER A 70 -0.67 -3.75 -4.23
CA SER A 70 -0.31 -3.94 -5.63
C SER A 70 -1.29 -3.26 -6.58
N GLU A 71 -2.59 -3.31 -6.28
CA GLU A 71 -3.61 -2.61 -7.07
C GLU A 71 -3.43 -1.09 -6.95
N LEU A 72 -3.16 -0.59 -5.74
CA LEU A 72 -2.85 0.82 -5.53
C LEU A 72 -1.60 1.26 -6.31
N GLN A 73 -0.54 0.46 -6.32
CA GLN A 73 0.67 0.75 -7.10
C GLN A 73 0.39 0.82 -8.60
N GLN A 74 -0.45 -0.07 -9.13
CA GLN A 74 -0.83 -0.05 -10.54
C GLN A 74 -1.64 1.20 -10.89
N ILE A 75 -2.60 1.58 -10.04
CA ILE A 75 -3.40 2.80 -10.23
C ILE A 75 -2.50 4.05 -10.22
N VAL A 76 -1.58 4.14 -9.26
CA VAL A 76 -0.63 5.26 -9.18
C VAL A 76 0.22 5.35 -10.45
N GLN A 77 0.77 4.22 -10.92
CA GLN A 77 1.56 4.20 -12.17
C GLN A 77 0.76 4.63 -13.40
N GLN A 78 -0.53 4.27 -13.48
CA GLN A 78 -1.39 4.69 -14.57
C GLN A 78 -1.66 6.20 -14.54
N ILE A 79 -1.90 6.76 -13.35
CA ILE A 79 -2.09 8.21 -13.16
C ILE A 79 -0.82 8.96 -13.55
N GLU A 80 0.34 8.58 -13.03
CA GLU A 80 1.63 9.21 -13.34
C GLU A 80 1.92 9.19 -14.84
N LYS A 81 1.62 8.06 -15.51
CA LYS A 81 1.78 7.94 -16.96
C LYS A 81 0.85 8.90 -17.71
N SER A 82 -0.43 8.95 -17.34
CA SER A 82 -1.41 9.83 -17.99
C SER A 82 -1.09 11.31 -17.78
N GLU A 83 -0.65 11.70 -16.58
CA GLU A 83 -0.22 13.07 -16.30
C GLU A 83 0.98 13.47 -17.15
N LYS A 84 1.96 12.56 -17.31
CA LYS A 84 3.12 12.80 -18.16
C LYS A 84 2.73 13.00 -19.62
N GLU A 85 1.87 12.14 -20.17
CA GLU A 85 1.38 12.25 -21.55
C GLU A 85 0.63 13.57 -21.78
N ASN A 86 -0.17 14.02 -20.80
CA ASN A 86 -0.87 15.31 -20.88
C ASN A 86 0.08 16.50 -20.89
N VAL A 87 1.16 16.46 -20.10
CA VAL A 87 2.19 17.51 -20.10
C VAL A 87 2.92 17.56 -21.44
N GLU A 88 3.36 16.41 -21.95
CA GLU A 88 4.04 16.31 -23.25
C GLU A 88 3.14 16.81 -24.40
N PHE A 89 1.84 16.48 -24.36
CA PHE A 89 0.88 16.96 -25.33
C PHE A 89 0.68 18.48 -25.26
N ALA A 90 0.58 19.05 -24.06
CA ALA A 90 0.45 20.50 -23.87
C ALA A 90 1.70 21.26 -24.38
N GLU A 91 2.89 20.72 -24.14
CA GLU A 91 4.14 21.27 -24.68
C GLU A 91 4.18 21.20 -26.21
N MET A 92 3.75 20.08 -26.79
CA MET A 92 3.66 19.93 -28.25
C MET A 92 2.73 20.99 -28.86
N LEU A 93 1.53 21.18 -28.31
CA LEU A 93 0.58 22.20 -28.77
C LEU A 93 1.17 23.60 -28.69
N LYS A 94 1.83 23.94 -27.58
CA LYS A 94 2.49 25.23 -27.40
C LYS A 94 3.57 25.47 -28.46
N ASN A 95 4.38 24.45 -28.76
CA ASN A 95 5.42 24.55 -29.78
C ASN A 95 4.85 24.71 -31.19
N GLN A 96 3.76 24.02 -31.52
CA GLN A 96 3.06 24.20 -32.79
C GLN A 96 2.50 25.61 -32.94
N SER A 97 1.86 26.16 -31.91
CA SER A 97 1.35 27.54 -31.93
C SER A 97 2.46 28.58 -32.16
N ILE A 98 3.63 28.39 -31.54
CA ILE A 98 4.79 29.28 -31.74
C ILE A 98 5.32 29.20 -33.17
N GLN A 99 5.35 28.00 -33.76
CA GLN A 99 5.80 27.82 -35.14
C GLN A 99 4.85 28.50 -36.15
N ILE A 100 3.54 28.38 -35.94
CA ILE A 100 2.52 29.03 -36.76
C ILE A 100 2.70 30.55 -36.71
N ALA A 101 2.81 31.14 -35.51
CA ALA A 101 2.99 32.58 -35.36
C ALA A 101 4.26 33.11 -36.06
N LYS A 102 5.36 32.35 -36.05
CA LYS A 102 6.60 32.71 -36.74
C LYS A 102 6.55 32.55 -38.26
N SER A 103 5.61 31.77 -38.79
CA SER A 103 5.43 31.58 -40.24
C SER A 103 4.53 32.63 -40.88
N GLU A 104 3.81 33.41 -40.07
CA GLU A 104 2.92 34.49 -40.51
C GLU A 104 3.57 35.90 -40.42
N GLU A 105 4.81 35.99 -39.92
CA GLU A 105 5.70 37.19 -39.95
C GLU A 105 6.63 37.18 -41.17
#